data_AF-A0ABD7LMX3-F1
#
_entry.id   AF-A0ABD7LMX3-F1
#
_cell.length_a   1.000
_cell.length_b   1.000
_cell.length_c   1.000
_cell.angle_alpha   90.00
_cell.angle_beta   90.00
_cell.angle_gamma   90.00
#
_symmetry.space_group_name_H-M   'P 1'
#
loop_
_entity.id
_entity.type
_entity.pdbx_description
1 polymer ?
#
loop_
_entity_poly.entity_id
_entity_poly.type
_entity_poly.pdbx_seq_one_letter_code
_entity_poly.pdbx_strand_id
1 'polypeptide(L)'
;MIPKFRAWDKRKNVMRDVAVLHFTKNGKTNFIEYWINPTELKSYHVRNIDLMQSTGMKDKNGVDIFEGDIVLVSVRNGFDYLDNKVCIVKNSIDYSGLVCATVDEDLEYQIFNTELFEEYTYEVIGNIYENSELLEVE
;
A
#
# COMPACT_ATOMS: atom_id res chain seq x y z
N MET A 1 -13.99 4.92 -5.37
CA MET A 1 -12.61 4.49 -5.65
C MET A 1 -12.62 3.55 -6.85
N ILE A 2 -11.69 3.71 -7.80
CA ILE A 2 -11.46 2.71 -8.86
C ILE A 2 -10.41 1.73 -8.31
N PRO A 3 -10.71 0.42 -8.19
CA PRO A 3 -9.74 -0.55 -7.68
C PRO A 3 -8.49 -0.59 -8.56
N LYS A 4 -7.33 -0.43 -7.94
CA LYS A 4 -6.01 -0.64 -8.55
C LYS A 4 -5.24 -1.62 -7.69
N PHE A 5 -4.45 -2.47 -8.32
CA PHE A 5 -3.66 -3.48 -7.63
C PHE A 5 -2.24 -3.50 -8.18
N ARG A 6 -1.30 -3.76 -7.28
CA ARG A 6 0.04 -4.22 -7.62
C ARG A 6 0.32 -5.54 -6.93
N ALA A 7 1.34 -6.23 -7.39
CA ALA A 7 1.63 -7.60 -6.99
C ALA A 7 3.12 -7.81 -6.79
N TRP A 8 3.51 -8.35 -5.63
CA TRP A 8 4.87 -8.83 -5.42
C TRP A 8 5.03 -10.24 -5.98
N ASP A 9 5.91 -10.42 -6.97
CA ASP A 9 6.23 -11.75 -7.53
C ASP A 9 7.41 -12.40 -6.80
N LYS A 10 7.12 -13.26 -5.82
CA LYS A 10 8.11 -13.95 -4.96
C LYS A 10 9.14 -14.79 -5.72
N ARG A 11 8.85 -15.18 -6.97
CA ARG A 11 9.77 -15.99 -7.78
C ARG A 11 10.88 -15.16 -8.39
N LYS A 12 10.60 -13.88 -8.64
CA LYS A 12 11.50 -12.95 -9.31
C LYS A 12 11.92 -11.78 -8.43
N ASN A 13 11.29 -11.62 -7.27
CA ASN A 13 11.48 -10.51 -6.34
C ASN A 13 11.33 -9.16 -7.05
N VAL A 14 10.16 -8.96 -7.68
CA VAL A 14 9.85 -7.73 -8.42
C VAL A 14 8.39 -7.34 -8.22
N MET A 15 8.15 -6.04 -8.11
CA MET A 15 6.80 -5.47 -8.13
C MET A 15 6.21 -5.51 -9.54
N ARG A 16 4.92 -5.82 -9.64
CA ARG A 16 4.17 -5.92 -10.90
C ARG A 16 2.88 -5.12 -10.83
N ASP A 17 2.63 -4.29 -11.84
CA ASP A 17 1.34 -3.61 -12.01
C ASP A 17 0.30 -4.60 -12.54
N VAL A 18 -0.74 -4.86 -11.74
CA VAL A 18 -1.78 -5.83 -12.10
C VAL A 18 -2.75 -5.19 -13.08
N ALA A 19 -2.88 -5.79 -14.26
CA ALA A 19 -3.80 -5.40 -15.31
C ALA A 19 -5.16 -6.09 -15.19
N VAL A 20 -5.15 -7.38 -14.84
CA VAL A 20 -6.36 -8.22 -14.77
C VAL A 20 -6.31 -9.13 -13.55
N LEU A 21 -7.43 -9.23 -12.84
CA LEU A 21 -7.66 -10.22 -11.79
C LEU A 21 -8.68 -11.25 -12.27
N HIS A 22 -8.30 -12.53 -12.23
CA HIS A 22 -9.19 -13.64 -12.53
C HIS A 22 -9.73 -14.24 -11.24
N PHE A 23 -11.04 -14.16 -11.06
CA PHE A 23 -11.72 -14.77 -9.93
C PHE A 23 -12.34 -16.11 -10.30
N THR A 24 -12.27 -17.07 -9.37
CA THR A 24 -13.07 -18.29 -9.43
C THR A 24 -14.55 -17.97 -9.16
N LYS A 25 -15.43 -18.94 -9.45
CA LYS A 25 -16.87 -18.83 -9.15
C LYS A 25 -17.18 -18.52 -7.67
N ASN A 26 -16.31 -18.93 -6.75
CA ASN A 26 -16.45 -18.64 -5.31
C ASN A 26 -15.74 -17.35 -4.86
N GLY A 27 -15.35 -16.47 -5.79
CA GLY A 27 -14.79 -15.15 -5.48
C GLY A 27 -13.33 -15.14 -5.04
N LYS A 28 -12.61 -16.27 -5.14
CA LYS A 28 -11.18 -16.33 -4.84
C LYS A 28 -10.37 -15.92 -6.06
N THR A 29 -9.30 -15.16 -5.87
CA THR A 29 -8.35 -14.88 -6.95
C THR A 29 -7.64 -16.16 -7.34
N ASN A 30 -7.55 -16.43 -8.65
CA ASN A 30 -6.90 -17.61 -9.21
C ASN A 30 -5.62 -17.22 -9.96
N PHE A 31 -5.76 -16.27 -10.88
CA PHE A 31 -4.68 -15.74 -11.71
C PHE A 31 -4.66 -14.22 -11.68
N ILE A 32 -3.48 -13.67 -11.91
CA ILE A 32 -3.28 -12.26 -12.22
C ILE A 32 -2.67 -12.15 -13.60
N GLU A 33 -2.93 -11.05 -14.29
CA GLU A 33 -2.17 -10.65 -15.47
C GLU A 33 -1.53 -9.29 -15.23
N TYR A 34 -0.32 -9.10 -15.74
CA TYR A 34 0.41 -7.84 -15.69
C TYR A 34 1.05 -7.56 -17.04
N TRP A 35 1.29 -6.28 -17.30
CA TRP A 35 1.93 -5.83 -18.54
C TRP A 35 3.43 -6.16 -18.54
N ILE A 36 3.88 -6.87 -19.57
CA ILE A 36 5.32 -6.98 -19.88
C ILE A 36 5.75 -5.76 -20.70
N ASN A 37 4.88 -5.32 -21.60
CA ASN A 37 5.00 -4.16 -22.45
C ASN A 37 3.58 -3.67 -22.82
N PRO A 38 3.41 -2.52 -23.51
CA PRO A 38 2.09 -1.95 -23.78
C PRO A 38 1.12 -2.82 -24.59
N THR A 39 1.58 -3.93 -25.16
CA THR A 39 0.78 -4.81 -26.04
C THR A 39 0.71 -6.26 -25.56
N GLU A 40 1.43 -6.62 -24.49
CA GLU A 40 1.59 -8.01 -24.06
C GLU A 40 1.36 -8.16 -22.55
N LEU A 41 0.45 -9.07 -22.22
CA LEU A 41 0.15 -9.48 -20.85
C LEU A 41 0.77 -10.84 -20.54
N LYS A 42 1.21 -11.01 -19.29
CA LYS A 42 1.61 -12.31 -18.77
C LYS A 42 0.71 -12.74 -17.62
N SER A 43 0.19 -13.95 -17.73
CA SER A 43 -0.63 -14.56 -16.68
C SER A 43 0.21 -15.37 -15.69
N TYR A 44 -0.09 -15.23 -14.40
CA TYR A 44 0.48 -16.03 -13.33
C TYR A 44 -0.57 -16.49 -12.33
N HIS A 45 -0.40 -17.72 -11.85
CA HIS A 45 -1.19 -18.22 -10.74
C HIS A 45 -0.83 -17.46 -9.46
N VAL A 46 -1.83 -17.09 -8.67
CA VAL A 46 -1.68 -16.25 -7.47
C VAL A 46 -0.84 -16.88 -6.33
N ARG A 47 -0.46 -18.17 -6.42
CA ARG A 47 0.19 -18.91 -5.31
C ARG A 47 1.52 -18.29 -4.85
N ASN A 48 2.25 -17.65 -5.76
CA ASN A 48 3.54 -17.01 -5.48
C ASN A 48 3.45 -15.48 -5.62
N ILE A 49 2.25 -14.94 -5.51
CA ILE A 49 1.96 -13.52 -5.65
C ILE A 49 1.34 -13.04 -4.35
N ASP A 50 1.87 -11.93 -3.81
CA ASP A 50 1.14 -11.16 -2.81
C ASP A 50 0.50 -9.95 -3.49
N LEU A 51 -0.82 -9.84 -3.39
CA LEU A 51 -1.58 -8.72 -3.93
C LEU A 51 -1.65 -7.59 -2.91
N MET A 52 -1.48 -6.36 -3.39
CA MET A 52 -1.64 -5.14 -2.62
C MET A 52 -2.63 -4.24 -3.34
N GLN A 53 -3.65 -3.79 -2.63
CA GLN A 53 -4.64 -2.86 -3.18
C GLN A 53 -4.19 -1.41 -2.97
N SER A 54 -4.49 -0.54 -3.95
CA SER A 54 -4.35 0.91 -3.75
C SER A 54 -5.40 1.40 -2.76
N THR A 55 -4.98 2.31 -1.88
CA THR A 55 -5.88 2.97 -0.93
C THR A 55 -6.75 4.03 -1.61
N GLY A 56 -6.43 4.40 -2.87
CA GLY A 56 -7.04 5.51 -3.59
C GLY A 56 -6.55 6.89 -3.15
N MET A 57 -5.64 6.95 -2.18
CA MET A 57 -5.00 8.18 -1.71
C MET A 57 -3.64 8.36 -2.38
N LYS A 58 -3.21 9.62 -2.45
CA LYS A 58 -1.90 10.01 -2.96
C LYS A 58 -1.09 10.68 -1.87
N ASP A 59 0.20 10.40 -1.85
CA ASP A 59 1.17 11.04 -0.98
C ASP A 59 1.43 12.51 -1.37
N LYS A 60 2.24 13.22 -0.58
CA LYS A 60 2.56 14.64 -0.83
C LYS A 60 3.24 14.90 -2.19
N ASN A 61 3.80 13.87 -2.81
CA ASN A 61 4.47 13.91 -4.11
C ASN A 61 3.55 13.43 -5.26
N GLY A 62 2.28 13.10 -4.96
CA GLY A 62 1.30 12.63 -5.94
C GLY A 62 1.39 11.13 -6.28
N VAL A 63 2.21 10.36 -5.55
CA VAL A 63 2.39 8.92 -5.72
C VAL A 63 1.19 8.19 -5.13
N ASP A 64 0.63 7.22 -5.86
CA ASP A 64 -0.47 6.38 -5.36
C ASP A 64 0.02 5.51 -4.19
N ILE A 65 -0.75 5.47 -3.11
CA ILE A 65 -0.44 4.64 -1.94
C ILE A 65 -1.15 3.29 -2.04
N PHE A 66 -0.43 2.25 -1.66
CA PHE A 66 -0.88 0.87 -1.63
C PHE A 66 -0.71 0.27 -0.23
N GLU A 67 -1.48 -0.78 0.03
CA GLU A 67 -1.24 -1.66 1.16
C GLU A 67 0.22 -2.16 1.15
N GLY A 68 0.83 -2.22 2.34
CA GLY A 68 2.23 -2.61 2.50
C GLY A 68 3.25 -1.56 2.06
N ASP A 69 2.84 -0.36 1.63
CA ASP A 69 3.77 0.76 1.52
C ASP A 69 4.30 1.16 2.90
N ILE A 70 5.55 1.61 2.92
CA ILE A 70 6.22 2.22 4.05
C ILE A 70 6.17 3.73 3.82
N VAL A 71 5.58 4.45 4.77
CA VAL A 71 5.37 5.89 4.69
C VAL A 71 5.99 6.61 5.87
N LEU A 72 6.53 7.80 5.63
CA LEU A 72 6.81 8.77 6.69
C LEU A 72 5.53 9.55 6.98
N VAL A 73 5.04 9.51 8.21
CA VAL A 73 3.84 10.24 8.64
C VAL A 73 4.24 11.39 9.56
N SER A 74 3.77 12.59 9.24
CA SER A 74 3.81 13.73 10.16
C SER A 74 2.41 14.29 10.37
N VAL A 75 2.03 14.53 11.62
CA VAL A 75 0.76 15.15 12.01
C VAL A 75 0.95 16.06 13.21
N ARG A 76 0.25 17.20 13.23
CA ARG A 76 0.23 18.14 14.36
C ARG A 76 -1.14 18.75 14.65
N ASN A 77 -2.16 17.92 14.87
CA ASN A 77 -3.56 18.34 14.98
C ASN A 77 -4.09 18.57 16.40
N GLY A 78 -3.19 18.75 17.36
CA GLY A 78 -3.53 18.97 18.77
C GLY A 78 -4.00 17.72 19.52
N PHE A 79 -4.29 16.62 18.82
CA PHE A 79 -4.59 15.30 19.39
C PHE A 79 -3.44 14.32 19.15
N ASP A 80 -2.97 14.25 17.91
CA ASP A 80 -1.83 13.46 17.48
C ASP A 80 -0.62 14.36 17.21
N TYR A 81 0.56 13.85 17.58
CA TYR A 81 1.83 14.49 17.28
C TYR A 81 2.82 13.44 16.78
N LEU A 82 2.91 13.30 15.46
CA LEU A 82 3.91 12.46 14.81
C LEU A 82 4.84 13.37 14.00
N ASP A 83 6.13 13.08 14.04
CA ASP A 83 7.15 13.77 13.26
C ASP A 83 7.95 12.73 12.50
N ASN A 84 7.75 12.66 11.19
CA ASN A 84 8.40 11.71 10.27
C ASN A 84 8.42 10.27 10.79
N LYS A 85 7.31 9.82 11.37
CA LYS A 85 7.18 8.47 11.92
C LYS A 85 7.11 7.46 10.79
N VAL A 86 7.92 6.41 10.85
CA VAL A 86 7.88 5.32 9.87
C VAL A 86 6.70 4.41 10.19
N CYS A 87 5.80 4.28 9.22
CA CYS A 87 4.60 3.46 9.34
C CYS A 87 4.42 2.54 8.13
N ILE A 88 3.80 1.39 8.34
CA ILE A 88 3.34 0.48 7.29
C ILE A 88 1.85 0.71 7.05
N VAL A 89 1.48 0.93 5.79
CA VAL A 89 0.08 1.05 5.36
C VAL A 89 -0.61 -0.30 5.44
N LYS A 90 -1.75 -0.34 6.14
CA LYS A 90 -2.61 -1.53 6.30
C LYS A 90 -3.91 -1.38 5.53
N ASN A 91 -4.60 -2.52 5.33
CA ASN A 91 -5.94 -2.54 4.77
C ASN A 91 -6.92 -1.81 5.72
N SER A 92 -7.77 -0.95 5.16
CA SER A 92 -8.85 -0.29 5.89
C SER A 92 -10.16 -1.06 5.65
N ILE A 93 -10.76 -1.58 6.73
CA ILE A 93 -11.98 -2.41 6.67
C ILE A 93 -13.16 -1.63 6.05
N ASP A 94 -13.25 -0.32 6.31
CA ASP A 94 -14.37 0.53 5.88
C ASP A 94 -13.97 1.57 4.81
N TYR A 95 -12.73 1.54 4.32
CA TYR A 95 -12.18 2.52 3.37
C TYR A 95 -12.34 3.98 3.81
N SER A 96 -12.51 4.24 5.11
CA SER A 96 -12.79 5.56 5.66
C SER A 96 -11.52 6.39 5.94
N GLY A 97 -10.34 5.87 5.61
CA GLY A 97 -9.07 6.55 5.80
C GLY A 97 -7.88 5.63 5.52
N LEU A 98 -6.68 6.21 5.63
CA LEU A 98 -5.42 5.47 5.58
C LEU A 98 -5.17 4.85 6.97
N VAL A 99 -4.96 3.53 7.03
CA VAL A 99 -4.55 2.87 8.27
C VAL A 99 -3.04 2.71 8.25
N CYS A 100 -2.35 3.29 9.23
CA CYS A 100 -0.89 3.30 9.33
C CYS A 100 -0.47 2.68 10.67
N ALA A 101 0.28 1.59 10.63
CA ALA A 101 0.86 0.98 11.83
C ALA A 101 2.32 1.43 11.98
N THR A 102 2.69 1.98 13.13
CA THR A 102 4.08 2.33 13.43
C THR A 102 4.95 1.07 13.49
N VAL A 103 6.19 1.19 13.04
CA VAL A 103 7.13 0.04 13.02
C VAL A 103 7.70 -0.28 14.40
N ASP A 104 7.88 0.72 15.24
CA ASP A 104 8.62 0.64 16.51
C ASP A 104 7.75 0.63 17.77
N GLU A 105 6.52 1.15 17.69
CA GLU A 105 5.64 1.32 18.85
C GLU A 105 4.40 0.40 18.81
N ASP A 106 4.24 -0.41 17.77
CA ASP A 106 3.06 -1.27 17.54
C ASP A 106 1.71 -0.50 17.66
N LEU A 107 1.71 0.79 17.33
CA LEU A 107 0.53 1.66 17.36
C LEU A 107 -0.11 1.75 15.97
N GLU A 108 -1.43 1.74 15.91
CA GLU A 108 -2.18 1.90 14.67
C GLU A 108 -2.95 3.23 14.67
N TYR A 109 -2.75 4.00 13.59
CA TYR A 109 -3.39 5.28 13.36
C TYR A 109 -4.35 5.18 12.17
N GLN A 110 -5.60 5.61 12.39
CA GLN A 110 -6.58 5.77 11.33
C GLN A 110 -6.63 7.23 10.92
N ILE A 111 -6.12 7.52 9.73
CA ILE A 111 -5.98 8.87 9.20
C ILE A 111 -7.12 9.15 8.23
N PHE A 112 -8.03 10.02 8.62
CA PHE A 112 -9.17 10.42 7.79
C PHE A 112 -8.73 11.45 6.75
N ASN A 113 -9.05 11.18 5.48
CA ASN A 113 -8.85 12.15 4.41
C ASN A 113 -9.97 13.20 4.44
N THR A 114 -9.75 14.31 5.13
CA THR A 114 -10.69 15.44 5.19
C THR A 114 -9.94 16.75 5.09
N GLU A 115 -10.53 17.69 4.36
CA GLU A 115 -10.06 19.09 4.24
C GLU A 115 -10.00 19.81 5.59
N LEU A 116 -10.59 19.23 6.64
CA LEU A 116 -10.59 19.78 7.99
C LEU A 116 -9.29 19.50 8.77
N PHE A 117 -8.49 18.52 8.35
CA PHE A 117 -7.25 18.12 9.02
C PHE A 117 -6.05 18.21 8.05
N GLU A 118 -5.80 19.41 7.51
CA GLU A 118 -4.70 19.72 6.56
C GLU A 118 -3.28 19.44 7.11
N GLU A 119 -3.15 18.90 8.32
CA GLU A 119 -1.88 18.72 9.01
C GLU A 119 -1.30 17.31 8.91
N TYR A 120 -2.01 16.36 8.28
CA TYR A 120 -1.43 15.07 7.94
C TYR A 120 -0.63 15.18 6.64
N THR A 121 0.66 14.91 6.73
CA THR A 121 1.52 14.72 5.55
C THR A 121 2.09 13.31 5.59
N TYR A 122 2.08 12.68 4.42
CA TYR A 122 2.68 11.36 4.25
C TYR A 122 3.44 11.28 2.93
N GLU A 123 4.54 10.54 2.95
CA GLU A 123 5.45 10.31 1.82
C GLU A 123 5.77 8.83 1.74
N VAL A 124 5.58 8.22 0.57
CA VAL A 124 5.98 6.83 0.35
C VAL A 124 7.50 6.79 0.23
N ILE A 125 8.15 6.04 1.12
CA ILE A 125 9.62 5.86 1.13
C ILE A 125 10.05 4.45 0.72
N GLY A 126 9.11 3.53 0.56
CA GLY A 126 9.37 2.16 0.13
C GLY A 126 8.17 1.26 0.33
N ASN A 127 8.38 -0.05 0.29
CA ASN A 127 7.38 -1.04 0.67
C ASN A 127 8.01 -2.24 1.38
N ILE A 128 7.21 -3.00 2.11
CA ILE A 128 7.67 -4.13 2.94
C ILE A 128 8.39 -5.26 2.16
N TYR A 129 8.31 -5.26 0.83
CA TYR A 129 8.95 -6.28 -0.01
C TYR A 129 10.29 -5.81 -0.58
N GLU A 130 10.34 -4.59 -1.10
CA GLU A 130 11.53 -4.04 -1.76
C GLU A 130 12.46 -3.32 -0.79
N ASN A 131 11.96 -2.94 0.40
CA ASN A 131 12.67 -2.10 1.36
C ASN A 131 12.55 -2.64 2.80
N SER A 132 12.85 -3.92 3.00
CA SER A 132 12.78 -4.54 4.33
C SER A 132 13.72 -3.91 5.35
N GLU A 133 14.82 -3.30 4.89
CA GLU A 133 15.78 -2.56 5.72
C GLU A 133 15.16 -1.35 6.45
N LEU A 134 14.06 -0.79 5.92
CA LEU A 134 13.33 0.32 6.56
C LEU A 134 12.51 -0.13 7.78
N LEU A 135 12.43 -1.43 8.05
CA LEU A 135 11.69 -2.01 9.16
C LEU A 135 12.59 -2.41 10.33
N GLU A 136 13.90 -2.31 10.17
CA GLU A 136 14.87 -2.63 11.22
C GLU A 136 14.91 -1.47 12.23
N VAL A 137 14.58 -1.76 13.49
CA VAL A 137 14.66 -0.81 14.61
C VAL A 137 16.04 -0.96 15.23
N GLU A 138 16.81 0.12 15.32
CA GLU A 138 18.09 0.16 16.07
C GLU A 138 17.90 0.05 17.58
#